data_AF-A0PJH8-F1
#
_entry.id   AF-A0PJH8-F1
#
_cell.length_a   1.000
_cell.length_b   1.000
_cell.length_c   1.000
_cell.angle_alpha   90.00
_cell.angle_beta   90.00
_cell.angle_gamma   90.00
#
_symmetry.space_group_name_H-M   'P 1'
#
loop_
_entity.id
_entity.type
_entity.pdbx_description
1 polymer ?
#
loop_
_entity_poly.entity_id
_entity_poly.type
_entity_poly.pdbx_seq_one_letter_code
_entity_poly.pdbx_strand_id
1 'polypeptide(L)'
;MEPAGPCGFCPAGEVQPARYTCPRCNAPYCSLRCYRTHGTCAENFYRDQVLGELRGCSAPPSRLASALRRLRQQRETEDEPGEAGLSSGPAPGGLSGLWERLAPGEKAAFERLLSRGEAGRLLPPWRPWWWNRGAGPQLLEELDNAPGSDAAELELAPARTPPDSVKDASAAEPAAA
;
A
#
# COMPACT_ATOMS: atom_id res chain seq x y z
N MET A 1 -21.90 12.58 -24.72
CA MET A 1 -22.79 11.44 -24.42
C MET A 1 -24.14 12.04 -24.10
N GLU A 2 -25.11 11.97 -25.01
CA GLU A 2 -26.45 12.46 -24.73
C GLU A 2 -27.09 11.58 -23.65
N PRO A 3 -27.77 12.16 -22.64
CA PRO A 3 -28.31 11.40 -21.53
C PRO A 3 -29.46 10.50 -22.00
N ALA A 4 -29.44 9.23 -21.58
CA ALA A 4 -30.41 8.20 -21.98
C ALA A 4 -31.82 8.38 -21.38
N GLY A 5 -32.14 9.56 -20.83
CA GLY A 5 -33.38 9.86 -20.12
C GLY A 5 -33.16 10.19 -18.63
N PRO A 6 -34.24 10.31 -17.83
CA PRO A 6 -34.15 10.54 -16.40
C PRO A 6 -33.67 9.29 -15.64
N CYS A 7 -32.94 9.49 -14.55
CA CYS A 7 -32.57 8.41 -13.63
C CYS A 7 -33.81 7.84 -12.90
N GLY A 8 -34.00 6.52 -12.95
CA GLY A 8 -35.14 5.84 -12.30
C GLY A 8 -34.95 5.56 -10.80
N PHE A 9 -33.77 5.87 -10.24
CA PHE A 9 -33.39 5.46 -8.88
C PHE A 9 -33.08 6.64 -7.95
N CYS A 10 -33.32 7.87 -8.41
CA CYS A 10 -33.22 9.06 -7.57
C CYS A 10 -34.34 9.10 -6.53
N PRO A 11 -34.11 9.68 -5.34
CA PRO A 11 -35.19 9.95 -4.40
C PRO A 11 -36.22 10.92 -5.01
N ALA A 12 -37.44 10.88 -4.49
CA ALA A 12 -38.54 11.73 -4.96
C ALA A 12 -38.14 13.22 -4.84
N GLY A 13 -38.14 13.94 -5.97
CA GLY A 13 -37.79 15.36 -6.05
C GLY A 13 -36.40 15.68 -6.61
N GLU A 14 -35.53 14.68 -6.81
CA GLU A 14 -34.14 14.89 -7.28
C GLU A 14 -33.86 14.13 -8.59
N VAL A 15 -34.77 14.19 -9.56
CA VAL A 15 -34.61 13.49 -10.83
C VAL A 15 -33.48 14.13 -11.64
N GLN A 16 -32.36 13.42 -11.75
CA GLN A 16 -31.19 13.84 -12.51
C GLN A 16 -31.15 13.15 -13.88
N PRO A 17 -30.55 13.78 -14.91
CA PRO A 17 -30.32 13.11 -16.19
C PRO A 17 -29.38 11.92 -15.98
N ALA A 18 -29.73 10.77 -16.55
CA ALA A 18 -28.90 9.59 -16.49
C ALA A 18 -27.66 9.77 -17.35
N ARG A 19 -26.49 9.64 -16.70
CA ARG A 19 -25.17 9.70 -17.36
C ARG A 19 -24.70 8.33 -17.80
N TYR A 20 -25.25 7.28 -17.20
CA TYR A 20 -24.80 5.90 -17.36
C TYR A 20 -26.00 4.94 -17.47
N THR A 21 -25.75 3.75 -18.01
CA THR A 21 -26.76 2.71 -18.21
C THR A 21 -26.23 1.36 -17.71
N CYS A 22 -27.06 0.60 -17.01
CA CYS A 22 -26.65 -0.71 -16.49
C CYS A 22 -26.50 -1.73 -17.64
N PRO A 23 -25.35 -2.42 -17.78
CA PRO A 23 -25.13 -3.36 -18.89
C PRO A 23 -25.98 -4.64 -18.82
N ARG A 24 -26.60 -4.95 -17.67
CA ARG A 24 -27.39 -6.18 -17.48
C ARG A 24 -28.87 -6.00 -17.78
N CYS A 25 -29.44 -4.89 -17.33
CA CYS A 25 -30.87 -4.61 -17.43
C CYS A 25 -31.18 -3.35 -18.26
N ASN A 26 -30.15 -2.67 -18.76
CA ASN A 26 -30.25 -1.42 -19.52
C ASN A 26 -30.94 -0.26 -18.77
N ALA A 27 -31.02 -0.31 -17.44
CA ALA A 27 -31.65 0.73 -16.64
C ALA A 27 -30.75 1.99 -16.54
N PRO A 28 -31.28 3.20 -16.81
CA PRO A 28 -30.53 4.45 -16.75
C PRO A 28 -30.32 4.96 -15.31
N TYR A 29 -29.10 5.41 -14.98
CA TYR A 29 -28.74 5.95 -13.66
C TYR A 29 -27.80 7.17 -13.75
N CYS A 30 -27.84 8.05 -12.73
CA CYS A 30 -27.06 9.30 -12.72
C CYS A 30 -25.70 9.19 -12.02
N SER A 31 -25.57 8.32 -11.01
CA SER A 31 -24.38 8.23 -10.15
C SER A 31 -24.23 6.85 -9.51
N LEU A 32 -23.08 6.60 -8.86
CA LEU A 32 -22.81 5.35 -8.15
C LEU A 32 -23.84 5.05 -7.05
N ARG A 33 -24.38 6.08 -6.39
CA ARG A 33 -25.45 5.92 -5.39
C ARG A 33 -26.68 5.24 -6.01
N CYS A 34 -27.13 5.75 -7.16
CA CYS A 34 -28.25 5.18 -7.91
C CYS A 34 -27.95 3.79 -8.48
N TYR A 35 -26.68 3.52 -8.84
CA TYR A 35 -26.26 2.17 -9.23
C TYR A 35 -26.36 1.18 -8.07
N ARG A 36 -26.01 1.57 -6.84
CA ARG A 36 -26.12 0.71 -5.65
C ARG A 36 -27.57 0.48 -5.23
N THR A 37 -28.41 1.52 -5.26
CA THR A 37 -29.84 1.41 -4.91
C THR A 37 -30.67 0.65 -5.94
N HIS A 38 -30.19 0.54 -7.18
CA HIS A 38 -30.80 -0.32 -8.20
C HIS A 38 -30.87 -1.80 -7.78
N GLY A 39 -30.02 -2.26 -6.84
CA GLY A 39 -30.16 -3.55 -6.18
C GLY A 39 -29.46 -4.70 -6.91
N THR A 40 -30.23 -5.71 -7.33
CA THR A 40 -29.72 -7.05 -7.69
C THR A 40 -28.61 -7.05 -8.74
N CYS A 41 -28.67 -6.20 -9.77
CA CYS A 41 -27.58 -6.18 -10.76
C CYS A 41 -26.26 -5.64 -10.20
N ALA A 42 -26.31 -4.72 -9.23
CA ALA A 42 -25.13 -4.21 -8.55
C ALA A 42 -24.56 -5.27 -7.60
N GLU A 43 -25.42 -5.94 -6.84
CA GLU A 43 -25.03 -7.05 -5.95
C GLU A 43 -24.37 -8.19 -6.71
N ASN A 44 -24.99 -8.64 -7.81
CA ASN A 44 -24.39 -9.68 -8.64
C ASN A 44 -23.06 -9.23 -9.24
N PHE A 45 -22.93 -7.98 -9.70
CA PHE A 45 -21.66 -7.46 -10.20
C PHE A 45 -20.55 -7.49 -9.13
N TYR A 46 -20.83 -6.98 -7.93
CA TYR A 46 -19.86 -7.02 -6.82
C TYR A 46 -19.50 -8.45 -6.42
N ARG A 47 -20.49 -9.33 -6.35
CA ARG A 47 -20.27 -10.76 -6.08
C ARG A 47 -19.41 -11.39 -7.16
N ASP A 48 -19.71 -11.16 -8.43
CA ASP A 48 -18.96 -11.73 -9.56
C ASP A 48 -17.51 -11.24 -9.55
N GLN A 49 -17.27 -9.97 -9.20
CA GLN A 49 -15.93 -9.41 -9.05
C GLN A 49 -15.16 -10.08 -7.90
N VAL A 50 -15.74 -10.19 -6.71
CA VAL A 50 -15.11 -10.87 -5.56
C VAL A 50 -14.85 -12.34 -5.85
N LEU A 51 -15.83 -13.05 -6.42
CA LEU A 51 -15.66 -14.46 -6.78
C LEU A 51 -14.68 -14.66 -7.95
N GLY A 52 -14.50 -13.65 -8.82
CA GLY A 52 -13.50 -13.65 -9.87
C GLY A 52 -12.09 -13.58 -9.31
N GLU A 53 -11.84 -12.63 -8.40
CA GLU A 53 -10.54 -12.49 -7.73
C GLU A 53 -10.18 -13.73 -6.91
N LEU A 54 -11.12 -14.26 -6.12
CA LEU A 54 -10.89 -15.47 -5.32
C LEU A 54 -10.57 -16.70 -6.20
N ARG A 55 -11.15 -16.79 -7.40
CA ARG A 55 -10.82 -17.83 -8.37
C ARG A 55 -9.40 -17.67 -8.94
N GLY A 56 -8.93 -16.44 -9.12
CA GLY A 56 -7.56 -16.13 -9.54
C GLY A 56 -6.50 -16.45 -8.47
N CYS A 57 -6.89 -16.37 -7.19
CA CYS A 57 -5.99 -16.64 -6.05
C CYS A 57 -5.93 -18.11 -5.61
N SER A 58 -6.82 -18.97 -6.10
CA SER A 58 -6.84 -20.41 -5.76
C SER A 58 -5.80 -21.19 -6.58
N ALA A 59 -4.51 -20.92 -6.36
CA ALA A 59 -3.46 -21.82 -6.79
C ALA A 59 -3.40 -23.02 -5.82
N PRO A 60 -3.23 -24.27 -6.30
CA PRO A 60 -2.97 -25.38 -5.40
C PRO A 60 -1.71 -25.09 -4.59
N PRO A 61 -1.63 -25.50 -3.30
CA PRO A 61 -0.49 -25.22 -2.43
C PRO A 61 0.87 -25.56 -3.06
N SER A 62 0.89 -26.58 -3.92
CA SER A 62 2.06 -27.02 -4.71
C SER A 62 2.56 -25.97 -5.71
N ARG A 63 1.67 -25.21 -6.38
CA ARG A 63 2.05 -24.16 -7.33
C ARG A 63 2.63 -22.94 -6.63
N LEU A 64 2.04 -22.51 -5.52
CA LEU A 64 2.57 -21.43 -4.69
C LEU A 64 3.94 -21.81 -4.11
N ALA A 65 4.07 -23.01 -3.53
CA ALA A 65 5.34 -23.50 -3.01
C ALA A 65 6.43 -23.56 -4.10
N SER A 66 6.07 -23.94 -5.32
CA SER A 66 7.00 -23.96 -6.46
C SER A 66 7.41 -22.56 -6.92
N ALA A 67 6.49 -21.58 -6.92
CA ALA A 67 6.78 -20.20 -7.23
C ALA A 67 7.72 -19.56 -6.18
N LEU A 68 7.47 -19.81 -4.89
CA LEU A 68 8.33 -19.35 -3.80
C LEU A 68 9.72 -19.98 -3.87
N ARG A 69 9.84 -21.28 -4.19
CA ARG A 69 11.14 -21.93 -4.41
C ARG A 69 11.90 -21.29 -5.58
N ARG A 70 11.23 -21.01 -6.70
CA ARG A 70 11.85 -20.34 -7.85
C ARG A 70 12.36 -18.93 -7.51
N LEU A 71 11.58 -18.15 -6.76
CA LEU A 71 12.01 -16.81 -6.33
C LEU A 71 13.23 -16.85 -5.41
N ARG A 72 13.31 -17.83 -4.50
CA ARG A 72 14.48 -18.04 -3.64
C ARG A 72 15.72 -18.40 -4.48
N GLN A 73 15.56 -19.32 -5.43
CA GLN A 73 16.64 -19.72 -6.34
C GLN A 73 17.13 -18.56 -7.22
N GLN A 74 16.23 -17.74 -7.76
CA GLN A 74 16.60 -16.56 -8.56
C GLN A 74 17.46 -15.58 -7.75
N ARG A 75 17.09 -15.35 -6.48
CA ARG A 75 17.85 -14.49 -5.58
C ARG A 75 19.23 -15.07 -5.27
N GLU A 76 19.33 -16.39 -5.11
CA GLU A 76 20.62 -17.09 -4.91
C GLU A 76 21.51 -17.07 -6.16
N THR A 77 20.93 -17.08 -7.38
CA THR A 77 21.70 -17.02 -8.64
C THR A 77 22.16 -15.62 -9.04
N GLU A 78 21.49 -14.57 -8.56
CA GLU A 78 21.95 -13.18 -8.77
C GLU A 78 23.10 -12.79 -7.82
N ASP A 79 23.34 -13.57 -6.76
CA ASP A 79 24.48 -13.40 -5.85
C ASP A 79 25.77 -14.08 -6.36
N GLU A 80 25.74 -14.85 -7.45
CA GLU A 80 26.96 -15.26 -8.17
C GLU A 80 27.45 -14.07 -9.03
N PRO A 81 28.72 -13.64 -8.92
CA PRO A 81 29.26 -12.49 -9.65
C PRO A 81 29.53 -12.89 -11.11
N GLY A 82 28.48 -13.24 -11.84
CA GLY A 82 28.49 -13.36 -13.29
C GLY A 82 28.53 -11.96 -13.88
N GLU A 83 29.61 -11.67 -14.62
CA GLU A 83 29.88 -10.42 -15.32
C GLU A 83 28.75 -10.09 -16.33
N ALA A 84 27.63 -9.52 -15.85
CA ALA A 84 26.51 -9.14 -16.68
C ALA A 84 26.75 -7.74 -17.24
N GLY A 85 27.24 -7.70 -18.48
CA GLY A 85 27.32 -6.49 -19.28
C GLY A 85 25.95 -5.83 -19.46
N LEU A 86 25.68 -4.80 -18.66
CA LEU A 86 24.64 -3.82 -18.94
C LEU A 86 25.33 -2.54 -19.41
N SER A 87 25.16 -2.24 -20.70
CA SER A 87 25.55 -0.98 -21.33
C SER A 87 24.89 0.18 -20.57
N SER A 88 25.62 0.75 -19.60
CA SER A 88 25.23 1.99 -18.95
C SER A 88 25.39 3.12 -19.95
N GLY A 89 24.26 3.70 -20.37
CA GLY A 89 24.25 5.05 -20.92
C GLY A 89 24.89 6.04 -19.93
N PRO A 90 25.36 7.21 -20.39
CA PRO A 90 26.27 8.05 -19.62
C PRO A 90 25.55 8.74 -18.47
N ALA A 91 25.46 8.06 -17.33
CA ALA A 91 25.15 8.65 -16.03
C ALA A 91 26.46 9.18 -15.41
N PRO A 92 26.41 10.24 -14.58
CA PRO A 92 27.60 10.86 -14.01
C PRO A 92 28.41 9.78 -13.28
N GLY A 93 29.60 9.52 -13.81
CA GLY A 93 30.43 8.41 -13.40
C GLY A 93 30.81 8.48 -11.93
N GLY A 94 30.85 7.31 -11.29
CA GLY A 94 31.69 7.11 -10.11
C GLY A 94 31.12 6.22 -9.01
N LEU A 95 29.82 5.90 -8.98
CA LEU A 95 29.24 5.20 -7.83
C LEU A 95 29.43 3.67 -7.87
N SER A 96 29.49 3.05 -9.05
CA SER A 96 29.88 1.64 -9.16
C SER A 96 31.33 1.47 -8.72
N GLY A 97 31.59 0.55 -7.78
CA GLY A 97 32.93 0.28 -7.30
C GLY A 97 33.41 1.12 -6.10
N LEU A 98 32.59 2.04 -5.55
CA LEU A 98 33.02 2.92 -4.45
C LEU A 98 33.41 2.13 -3.21
N TRP A 99 32.65 1.09 -2.89
CA TRP A 99 32.88 0.25 -1.73
C TRP A 99 34.24 -0.45 -1.84
N GLU A 100 34.58 -0.97 -3.01
CA GLU A 100 35.80 -1.71 -3.30
C GLU A 100 37.05 -0.83 -3.15
N ARG A 101 36.94 0.47 -3.44
CA ARG A 101 38.04 1.45 -3.34
C ARG A 101 38.34 1.95 -1.93
N LEU A 102 37.44 1.74 -0.97
CA LEU A 102 37.64 2.16 0.42
C LEU A 102 38.71 1.31 1.10
N ALA A 103 39.56 1.95 1.91
CA ALA A 103 40.50 1.25 2.76
C ALA A 103 39.76 0.41 3.82
N PRO A 104 40.35 -0.69 4.33
CA PRO A 104 39.71 -1.53 5.34
C PRO A 104 39.26 -0.76 6.59
N GLY A 105 40.03 0.25 7.01
CA GLY A 105 39.67 1.12 8.13
C GLY A 105 38.45 2.01 7.86
N GLU A 106 38.27 2.46 6.62
CA GLU A 106 37.11 3.28 6.21
C GLU A 106 35.85 2.43 6.12
N LYS A 107 35.95 1.20 5.59
CA LYS A 107 34.87 0.20 5.59
C LYS A 107 34.40 -0.09 7.02
N ALA A 108 35.33 -0.40 7.92
CA ALA A 108 35.03 -0.67 9.32
C ALA A 108 34.45 0.56 10.05
N ALA A 109 34.84 1.78 9.67
CA ALA A 109 34.24 3.00 10.22
C ALA A 109 32.78 3.17 9.76
N PHE A 110 32.51 2.92 8.49
CA PHE A 110 31.15 2.96 7.93
C PHE A 110 30.24 1.88 8.53
N GLU A 111 30.72 0.64 8.65
CA GLU A 111 29.97 -0.45 9.28
C GLU A 111 29.61 -0.14 10.73
N ARG A 112 30.55 0.42 11.51
CA ARG A 112 30.26 0.88 12.88
C ARG A 112 29.18 1.96 12.91
N LEU A 113 29.18 2.88 11.94
CA LEU A 113 28.19 3.95 11.84
C LEU A 113 26.79 3.39 11.51
N LEU A 114 26.72 2.34 10.67
CA LEU A 114 25.49 1.58 10.41
C LEU A 114 25.00 0.84 11.66
N SER A 115 25.87 0.10 12.35
CA SER A 115 25.51 -0.65 13.56
C SER A 115 25.01 0.24 14.69
N ARG A 116 25.52 1.48 14.78
CA ARG A 116 25.09 2.49 15.76
C ARG A 116 23.84 3.26 15.34
N GLY A 117 23.36 3.10 14.11
CA GLY A 117 22.22 3.84 13.58
C GLY A 117 22.50 5.32 13.30
N GLU A 118 23.75 5.76 13.36
CA GLU A 118 24.14 7.17 13.16
C GLU A 118 24.10 7.56 11.67
N ALA A 119 24.12 6.58 10.76
CA ALA A 119 24.02 6.76 9.31
C ALA A 119 22.78 7.55 8.87
N GLY A 120 21.66 7.40 9.58
CA GLY A 120 20.40 8.07 9.25
C GLY A 120 20.50 9.60 9.32
N ARG A 121 21.43 10.16 10.09
CA ARG A 121 21.64 11.61 10.19
C ARG A 121 22.26 12.24 8.93
N LEU A 122 22.87 11.41 8.09
CA LEU A 122 23.50 11.83 6.84
C LEU A 122 22.53 11.81 5.66
N LEU A 123 21.36 11.18 5.83
CA LEU A 123 20.34 11.08 4.79
C LEU A 123 19.20 12.07 5.05
N PRO A 124 18.61 12.65 3.99
CA PRO A 124 17.37 13.39 4.15
C PRO A 124 16.26 12.46 4.67
N PRO A 125 15.24 13.00 5.36
CA PRO A 125 14.08 12.21 5.74
C PRO A 125 13.47 11.57 4.49
N TRP A 126 13.15 10.28 4.56
CA TRP A 126 12.57 9.56 3.44
C TRP A 126 11.22 10.19 3.06
N ARG A 127 11.04 10.50 1.77
CA ARG A 127 9.79 11.05 1.22
C ARG A 127 9.29 10.11 0.13
N PRO A 128 8.15 9.41 0.33
CA PRO A 128 7.58 8.59 -0.72
C PRO A 128 7.16 9.45 -1.92
N TRP A 129 7.20 8.87 -3.11
CA TRP A 129 6.91 9.59 -4.36
C TRP A 129 5.48 10.16 -4.40
N TRP A 130 4.51 9.48 -3.78
CA TRP A 130 3.12 9.93 -3.69
C TRP A 130 2.88 11.06 -2.69
N TRP A 131 3.91 11.47 -1.92
CA TRP A 131 3.82 12.60 -0.99
C TRP A 131 3.92 13.95 -1.73
N ASN A 132 4.53 13.95 -2.91
CA ASN A 132 4.54 15.11 -3.79
C ASN A 132 3.20 15.22 -4.55
N ARG A 133 2.08 15.22 -3.83
CA ARG A 133 0.84 15.85 -4.32
C ARG A 133 0.99 17.36 -4.17
N GLY A 134 1.96 17.91 -4.89
CA GLY A 134 2.11 19.37 -4.97
C GLY A 134 0.91 19.91 -5.72
N ALA A 135 0.15 20.79 -5.07
CA ALA A 135 -0.64 21.92 -5.59
C ALA A 135 -1.25 21.84 -7.02
N GLY A 136 -1.49 20.66 -7.56
CA GLY A 136 -2.26 20.46 -8.77
C GLY A 136 -3.74 20.66 -8.45
N PRO A 137 -4.56 21.05 -9.44
CA PRO A 137 -6.00 21.09 -9.23
C PRO A 137 -6.45 19.73 -8.69
N GLN A 138 -7.32 19.76 -7.69
CA GLN A 138 -7.90 18.56 -7.12
C GLN A 138 -8.78 17.92 -8.20
N LEU A 139 -8.21 16.99 -8.97
CA LEU A 139 -8.88 16.28 -10.08
C LEU A 139 -9.82 15.16 -9.58
N LEU A 140 -9.95 15.01 -8.27
CA LEU A 140 -10.74 13.98 -7.61
C LEU A 140 -11.74 14.67 -6.69
N GLU A 141 -13.01 14.61 -7.07
CA GLU A 141 -14.14 15.01 -6.23
C GLU A 141 -14.74 13.74 -5.64
N GLU A 142 -14.72 13.64 -4.30
CA GLU A 142 -15.45 12.59 -3.61
C GLU A 142 -16.94 12.94 -3.68
N LEU A 143 -17.70 12.12 -4.40
CA LEU A 143 -19.15 12.20 -4.37
C LEU A 143 -19.60 11.59 -3.04
N ASP A 144 -19.88 12.45 -2.06
CA ASP A 144 -20.42 12.06 -0.77
C ASP A 144 -21.57 11.05 -0.97
N ASN A 145 -21.35 9.81 -0.54
CA ASN A 145 -22.48 8.94 -0.22
C ASN A 145 -23.07 9.53 1.06
N ALA A 146 -24.19 10.26 0.91
CA ALA A 146 -24.96 10.73 2.06
C ALA A 146 -25.10 9.60 3.09
N PRO A 147 -24.64 9.79 4.35
CA PRO A 147 -24.71 8.76 5.37
C PRO A 147 -26.15 8.69 5.88
N GLY A 148 -26.91 7.76 5.32
CA GLY A 148 -28.07 7.19 6.01
C GLY A 148 -27.58 6.13 6.99
N SER A 149 -27.25 6.55 8.21
CA SER A 149 -27.30 5.76 9.46
C SER A 149 -26.85 4.29 9.37
N ASP A 150 -25.56 4.03 9.63
CA ASP A 150 -25.24 3.29 10.86
C ASP A 150 -23.85 3.71 11.35
N ALA A 151 -23.81 4.19 12.58
CA ALA A 151 -22.61 4.64 13.26
C ALA A 151 -21.80 3.42 13.71
N ALA A 152 -20.63 3.21 13.11
CA ALA A 152 -19.52 2.48 13.71
C ALA A 152 -18.22 2.93 13.05
N GLU A 153 -17.86 4.17 13.35
CA GLU A 153 -16.52 4.70 13.25
C GLU A 153 -15.58 3.83 14.10
N LEU A 154 -15.03 2.77 13.49
CA LEU A 154 -13.89 2.04 14.04
C LEU A 154 -12.63 2.86 13.71
N GLU A 155 -12.45 3.93 14.47
CA GLU A 155 -11.14 4.55 14.69
C GLU A 155 -10.21 3.48 15.25
N LEU A 156 -9.43 2.84 14.37
CA LEU A 156 -8.27 2.05 14.75
C LEU A 156 -7.20 3.04 15.26
N ALA A 157 -7.35 3.43 16.53
CA ALA A 157 -6.31 4.14 17.25
C ALA A 157 -5.02 3.28 17.22
N PRO A 158 -3.86 3.87 16.89
CA PRO A 158 -2.60 3.14 16.93
C PRO A 158 -2.33 2.70 18.37
N ALA A 159 -2.11 1.40 18.55
CA ALA A 159 -1.84 0.78 19.84
C ALA A 159 -0.70 1.53 20.55
N ARG A 160 -1.03 2.21 21.65
CA ARG A 160 -0.02 2.69 22.59
C ARG A 160 0.58 1.47 23.28
N THR A 161 1.82 1.16 22.96
CA THR A 161 2.65 0.25 23.75
C THR A 161 2.82 0.82 25.17
N PRO A 162 2.59 0.04 26.23
CA PRO A 162 2.89 0.49 27.59
C PRO A 162 4.41 0.54 27.79
N PRO A 163 4.93 1.50 28.58
CA PRO A 163 6.36 1.54 28.90
C PRO A 163 6.72 0.41 29.88
N ASP A 164 7.76 -0.34 29.54
CA ASP A 164 8.47 -1.26 30.42
C ASP A 164 8.89 -0.53 31.71
N SER A 165 8.33 -0.95 32.84
CA SER A 165 8.84 -0.57 34.16
C SER A 165 10.04 -1.45 34.48
N VAL A 166 11.23 -0.95 34.18
CA VAL A 166 12.49 -1.47 34.71
C VAL A 166 12.48 -1.25 36.23
N LYS A 167 12.25 -2.32 37.00
CA LYS A 167 12.50 -2.33 38.44
C LYS A 167 13.99 -2.55 38.65
N ASP A 168 14.71 -1.45 38.81
CA ASP A 168 16.06 -1.42 39.36
C ASP A 168 15.98 -1.88 40.83
N ALA A 169 16.66 -2.98 41.16
CA ALA A 169 16.84 -3.45 42.53
C ALA A 169 18.33 -3.44 42.83
N SER A 170 18.84 -2.27 43.17
CA SER A 170 20.12 -2.11 43.85
C SER A 170 19.97 -2.40 45.35
N ALA A 171 20.99 -3.07 45.87
CA ALA A 171 21.11 -3.72 47.16
C ALA A 171 21.23 -2.77 48.37
N ALA A 172 20.82 -3.26 49.54
CA ALA A 172 21.47 -3.03 50.83
C ALA A 172 20.87 -3.92 51.94
N GLU A 173 21.60 -4.97 52.32
CA GLU A 173 21.69 -5.45 53.72
C GLU A 173 22.60 -4.46 54.52
N PRO A 174 22.80 -4.55 55.86
CA PRO A 174 22.21 -5.43 56.90
C PRO A 174 21.83 -4.70 58.22
N ALA A 175 21.32 -5.43 59.22
CA ALA A 175 21.78 -5.43 60.64
C ALA A 175 20.69 -5.81 61.69
N ALA A 176 21.02 -6.87 62.45
CA ALA A 176 20.85 -7.08 63.90
C ALA A 176 19.51 -6.77 64.61
N ALA A 177 18.91 -7.82 65.19
CA ALA A 177 18.75 -8.02 66.64
C ALA A 177 18.37 -9.47 66.93
#